data_AF-A0AAW0G6H8-F1
#
_entry.id   AF-A0AAW0G6H8-F1
#
_cell.length_a   1.000
_cell.length_b   1.000
_cell.length_c   1.000
_cell.angle_alpha   90.00
_cell.angle_beta   90.00
_cell.angle_gamma   90.00
#
_symmetry.space_group_name_H-M   'P 1'
#
loop_
_entity.id
_entity.type
_entity.pdbx_description
1 polymer ?
#
loop_
_entity_poly.entity_id
_entity_poly.type
_entity_poly.pdbx_seq_one_letter_code
_entity_poly.pdbx_strand_id
1 'polypeptide(L)'
;MDQVPKIIEPLVDEWTKEGFIVSFKLETDQALLIPKAQGALQRYGHQVVIGNDLHRRKFEVVFVSPNPKSSAADNAKLTFVETWIKIDLALEPHREIEEDIVAELVKRHAAWIQ
;
A
#
# COMPACT_ATOMS: atom_id res chain seq x y z
N MET A 1 -2.20 18.67 -22.08
CA MET A 1 -2.45 18.45 -20.64
C MET A 1 -1.10 18.32 -19.99
N ASP A 2 -0.85 19.10 -18.95
CA ASP A 2 0.43 19.06 -18.24
C ASP A 2 0.45 17.96 -17.20
N GLN A 3 1.63 17.41 -16.95
CA GLN A 3 1.81 16.36 -15.95
C GLN A 3 1.61 16.95 -14.55
N VAL A 4 0.72 16.34 -13.76
CA VAL A 4 0.55 16.71 -12.35
C VAL A 4 1.85 16.41 -11.59
N PRO A 5 2.42 17.38 -10.85
CA PRO A 5 3.60 17.18 -10.02
C PRO A 5 3.41 16.04 -9.02
N LYS A 6 4.45 15.24 -8.79
CA LYS A 6 4.41 14.10 -7.88
C LYS A 6 4.71 14.56 -6.46
N ILE A 7 3.67 14.89 -5.69
CA ILE A 7 3.79 15.45 -4.33
C ILE A 7 4.23 14.40 -3.29
N ILE A 8 4.15 13.10 -3.62
CA ILE A 8 4.50 12.03 -2.67
C ILE A 8 6.00 12.06 -2.31
N GLU A 9 6.86 12.34 -3.29
CA GLU A 9 8.31 12.42 -3.06
C GLU A 9 8.68 13.51 -2.04
N PRO A 10 8.29 14.80 -2.21
CA PRO A 10 8.57 15.81 -1.20
C PRO A 10 7.82 15.57 0.13
N LEU A 11 6.67 14.90 0.12
CA LEU A 11 5.97 14.52 1.35
C LEU A 11 6.82 13.56 2.20
N VAL A 12 7.41 12.53 1.57
CA VAL A 12 8.25 11.53 2.24
C VAL A 12 9.59 12.16 2.66
N ASP A 13 10.24 12.87 1.75
CA ASP A 13 11.63 13.30 1.94
C ASP A 13 11.78 14.60 2.73
N GLU A 14 10.79 15.49 2.70
CA GLU A 14 10.92 16.84 3.27
C GLU A 14 9.90 17.15 4.35
N TRP A 15 8.62 16.83 4.11
CA TRP A 15 7.54 17.35 4.96
C TRP A 15 7.23 16.47 6.17
N THR A 16 7.33 15.15 6.06
CA THR A 16 6.96 14.21 7.13
C THR A 16 7.91 13.02 7.21
N LYS A 17 9.19 13.27 7.48
CA LYS A 17 10.25 12.23 7.54
C LYS A 17 9.97 11.09 8.54
N GLU A 18 9.27 11.39 9.63
CA GLU A 18 8.94 10.41 10.68
C GLU A 18 7.51 9.85 10.53
N GLY A 19 6.77 10.32 9.52
CA GLY A 19 5.40 9.91 9.28
C GLY A 19 5.28 8.48 8.76
N PHE A 20 4.23 7.79 9.19
CA PHE A 20 3.80 6.55 8.56
C PHE A 20 2.93 6.86 7.35
N ILE A 21 3.51 6.77 6.16
CA ILE A 21 2.91 7.19 4.90
C ILE A 21 2.31 5.99 4.18
N VAL A 22 1.02 6.10 3.93
CA VAL A 22 0.20 5.12 3.20
C VAL A 22 -0.32 5.78 1.95
N SER A 23 -0.20 5.12 0.81
CA SER A 23 -0.84 5.58 -0.44
C SER A 23 -1.80 4.53 -0.99
N PHE A 24 -2.79 4.98 -1.77
CA PHE A 24 -3.74 4.09 -2.44
C PHE A 24 -3.43 3.99 -3.94
N LYS A 25 -3.63 2.79 -4.49
CA LYS A 25 -3.43 2.49 -5.90
C LYS A 25 -4.67 1.79 -6.47
N LEU A 26 -5.47 2.56 -7.20
CA LEU A 26 -6.59 2.07 -7.98
C LEU A 26 -6.11 1.64 -9.38
N GLU A 27 -6.42 0.41 -9.78
CA GLU A 27 -6.20 -0.10 -11.14
C GLU A 27 -7.46 -0.83 -11.65
N THR A 28 -7.53 -1.08 -12.95
CA THR A 28 -8.61 -1.87 -13.59
C THR A 28 -8.11 -3.19 -14.20
N ASP A 29 -6.79 -3.38 -14.23
CA ASP A 29 -6.14 -4.61 -14.68
C ASP A 29 -5.40 -5.22 -13.50
N GLN A 30 -5.85 -6.41 -13.08
CA GLN A 30 -5.28 -7.14 -11.96
C GLN A 30 -3.80 -7.50 -12.18
N ALA A 31 -3.36 -7.68 -13.43
CA ALA A 31 -1.95 -7.95 -13.75
C ALA A 31 -1.05 -6.74 -13.49
N LEU A 32 -1.60 -5.52 -13.48
CA LEU A 32 -0.86 -4.29 -13.23
C LEU A 32 -0.87 -3.86 -11.77
N LEU A 33 -1.84 -4.31 -10.97
CA LEU A 33 -2.03 -3.84 -9.60
C LEU A 33 -0.77 -3.96 -8.73
N ILE A 34 -0.21 -5.17 -8.63
CA ILE A 34 0.98 -5.44 -7.83
C ILE A 34 2.22 -4.74 -8.40
N PRO A 35 2.55 -4.84 -9.70
CA PRO A 35 3.70 -4.13 -10.26
C PRO A 35 3.64 -2.60 -10.05
N LYS A 36 2.45 -1.99 -10.15
CA LYS A 36 2.27 -0.55 -9.95
C LYS A 36 2.41 -0.15 -8.48
N ALA A 37 1.95 -0.98 -7.56
CA ALA A 37 2.13 -0.76 -6.12
C ALA A 37 3.62 -0.86 -5.72
N GLN A 38 4.31 -1.92 -6.15
CA GLN A 38 5.75 -2.08 -5.92
C GLN A 38 6.55 -0.93 -6.51
N GLY A 39 6.23 -0.50 -7.74
CA GLY A 39 6.88 0.64 -8.39
C GLY A 39 6.67 1.96 -7.64
N ALA A 40 5.52 2.15 -6.99
CA ALA A 40 5.30 3.33 -6.15
C ALA A 40 6.14 3.30 -4.86
N LEU A 41 6.27 2.14 -4.21
CA LEU A 41 7.15 1.97 -3.05
C LEU A 41 8.62 2.20 -3.42
N GLN A 42 9.08 1.64 -4.54
CA GLN A 42 10.46 1.85 -5.02
C GLN A 42 10.75 3.31 -5.34
N ARG A 43 9.79 4.01 -5.94
CA ARG A 43 9.98 5.41 -6.35
C ARG A 43 9.97 6.37 -5.18
N TYR A 44 9.07 6.16 -4.22
CA TYR A 44 8.78 7.15 -3.20
C TYR A 44 9.23 6.74 -1.79
N GLY A 45 9.70 5.51 -1.56
CA GLY A 45 10.27 5.08 -0.28
C GLY A 45 9.30 5.01 0.92
N HIS A 46 8.00 5.26 0.73
CA HIS A 46 6.99 5.17 1.79
C HIS A 46 6.67 3.71 2.18
N GLN A 47 5.93 3.54 3.28
CA GLN A 47 5.86 2.28 4.01
C GLN A 47 4.83 1.29 3.42
N VAL A 48 3.69 1.78 2.93
CA VAL A 48 2.59 0.93 2.46
C VAL A 48 1.88 1.51 1.24
N VAL A 49 1.61 0.67 0.25
CA VAL A 49 0.61 0.92 -0.79
C VAL A 49 -0.57 -0.01 -0.59
N ILE A 50 -1.78 0.54 -0.51
CA ILE A 50 -3.02 -0.23 -0.57
C ILE A 50 -3.50 -0.26 -2.02
N GLY A 51 -3.38 -1.41 -2.66
CA GLY A 51 -3.86 -1.66 -4.00
C GLY A 51 -5.32 -2.12 -3.99
N ASN A 52 -6.13 -1.60 -4.90
CA ASN A 52 -7.50 -2.03 -5.11
C ASN A 52 -7.85 -2.09 -6.61
N ASP A 53 -8.48 -3.19 -7.02
CA ASP A 53 -9.09 -3.29 -8.35
C ASP A 53 -10.44 -2.55 -8.37
N LEU A 54 -10.73 -1.78 -9.43
CA LEU A 54 -11.94 -0.96 -9.52
C LEU A 54 -13.23 -1.76 -9.27
N HIS A 55 -13.33 -2.97 -9.80
CA HIS A 55 -14.54 -3.78 -9.74
C HIS A 55 -14.69 -4.49 -8.39
N ARG A 56 -13.58 -4.68 -7.67
CA ARG A 56 -13.54 -5.45 -6.42
C ARG A 56 -13.22 -4.60 -5.19
N ARG A 57 -12.97 -3.29 -5.37
CA ARG A 57 -12.52 -2.34 -4.33
C ARG A 57 -13.36 -2.29 -3.05
N LYS A 58 -14.65 -2.65 -3.13
CA LYS A 58 -15.55 -2.67 -1.97
C LYS A 58 -15.37 -3.89 -1.08
N PHE A 59 -14.70 -4.93 -1.58
CA PHE A 59 -14.62 -6.20 -0.86
C PHE A 59 -13.27 -6.92 -0.97
N GLU A 60 -12.31 -6.37 -1.70
CA GLU A 60 -10.95 -6.88 -1.79
C GLU A 60 -9.94 -5.74 -1.94
N VAL A 61 -8.90 -5.79 -1.12
CA VAL A 61 -7.72 -4.92 -1.23
C VAL A 61 -6.45 -5.72 -0.95
N VAL A 62 -5.31 -5.20 -1.42
CA VAL A 62 -3.99 -5.75 -1.12
C VAL A 62 -3.10 -4.69 -0.50
N PHE A 63 -2.48 -5.01 0.63
CA PHE A 63 -1.43 -4.23 1.23
C PHE A 63 -0.10 -4.70 0.67
N VAL A 64 0.64 -3.79 0.03
CA VAL A 64 2.00 -4.04 -0.45
C VAL A 64 2.96 -3.22 0.39
N SER A 65 3.99 -3.85 0.92
CA SER A 65 5.03 -3.20 1.74
C SER A 65 6.42 -3.78 1.45
N PRO A 66 7.51 -3.03 1.66
CA PRO A 66 8.85 -3.57 1.59
C PRO A 66 9.01 -4.76 2.54
N ASN A 67 9.69 -5.82 2.09
CA ASN A 67 9.98 -6.97 2.94
C ASN A 67 11.13 -6.60 3.90
N PRO A 68 10.94 -6.71 5.24
CA PRO A 68 12.00 -6.40 6.21
C PRO A 68 13.27 -7.24 6.03
N LYS A 69 13.13 -8.44 5.44
CA LYS A 69 14.25 -9.36 5.17
C LYS A 69 14.98 -9.03 3.86
N SER A 70 14.56 -7.99 3.14
CA SER A 70 15.35 -7.43 2.03
C SER A 70 16.59 -6.79 2.63
N SER A 71 17.60 -7.60 2.94
CA SER A 71 18.84 -7.14 3.53
C SER A 71 19.46 -6.04 2.65
N ALA A 72 19.92 -4.97 3.30
CA ALA A 72 20.71 -3.88 2.73
C ALA A 72 22.13 -4.33 2.29
N ALA A 73 22.26 -5.57 1.81
CA ALA A 73 23.46 -6.04 1.17
C ALA A 73 23.50 -5.43 -0.24
N ASP A 74 24.55 -4.65 -0.50
CA ASP A 74 24.79 -3.93 -1.75
C ASP A 74 24.48 -4.83 -2.98
N ASN A 75 23.42 -4.46 -3.72
CA ASN A 75 22.83 -5.13 -4.90
C ASN A 75 21.72 -6.20 -4.68
N ALA A 76 21.22 -6.44 -3.47
CA ALA A 76 20.05 -7.31 -3.31
C ALA A 76 18.77 -6.63 -3.83
N LYS A 77 18.07 -7.29 -4.77
CA LYS A 77 16.79 -6.83 -5.33
C LYS A 77 15.78 -6.60 -4.20
N LEU A 78 15.26 -5.38 -4.07
CA LEU A 78 14.17 -5.04 -3.15
C LEU A 78 13.00 -6.02 -3.35
N THR A 79 12.62 -6.72 -2.28
CA THR A 79 11.46 -7.63 -2.29
C THR A 79 10.31 -7.03 -1.51
N PHE A 80 9.09 -7.46 -1.83
CA PHE A 80 7.86 -6.93 -1.26
C PHE A 80 7.03 -8.05 -0.65
N VAL A 81 6.23 -7.71 0.35
CA VAL A 81 5.23 -8.58 0.95
C VAL A 81 3.85 -8.07 0.56
N GLU A 82 2.98 -9.01 0.22
CA GLU A 82 1.59 -8.77 -0.12
C GLU A 82 0.70 -9.35 0.98
N THR A 83 -0.30 -8.59 1.44
CA THR A 83 -1.31 -9.06 2.38
C THR A 83 -2.68 -8.73 1.82
N TRP A 84 -3.43 -9.76 1.43
CA TRP A 84 -4.76 -9.61 0.86
C TRP A 84 -5.82 -9.62 1.96
N ILE A 85 -6.73 -8.64 1.91
CA ILE A 85 -7.91 -8.58 2.77
C ILE A 85 -9.13 -8.73 1.85
N LYS A 86 -10.03 -9.63 2.22
CA LYS A 86 -11.28 -9.91 1.48
C LYS A 86 -12.42 -10.03 2.47
N ILE A 87 -13.54 -9.38 2.17
CA ILE A 87 -14.80 -9.62 2.86
C ILE A 87 -15.70 -10.46 1.97
N ASP A 88 -16.46 -11.35 2.59
CA ASP A 88 -17.51 -12.08 1.91
C ASP A 88 -18.85 -11.36 2.14
N LEU A 89 -19.26 -10.57 1.14
CA LEU A 89 -20.52 -9.83 1.19
C LEU A 89 -21.76 -10.73 1.26
N ALA A 90 -21.64 -12.03 0.94
CA ALA A 90 -22.75 -12.98 1.12
C ALA A 90 -22.95 -13.35 2.60
N LEU A 91 -21.87 -13.37 3.39
CA LEU A 91 -21.89 -13.66 4.82
C LEU A 91 -22.11 -12.38 5.65
N GLU A 92 -21.54 -11.26 5.20
CA GLU A 92 -21.50 -10.00 5.93
C GLU A 92 -21.94 -8.83 5.01
N PRO A 93 -23.24 -8.72 4.67
CA PRO A 93 -23.72 -7.80 3.64
C PRO A 93 -23.60 -6.31 3.99
N HIS A 94 -23.39 -6.00 5.26
CA HIS A 94 -23.27 -4.62 5.77
C HIS A 94 -21.84 -4.25 6.17
N ARG A 95 -20.89 -5.18 6.08
CA ARG A 95 -19.50 -4.93 6.46
C ARG A 95 -18.82 -4.06 5.41
N GLU A 96 -18.07 -3.06 5.87
CA GLU A 96 -17.28 -2.19 5.01
C GLU A 96 -15.81 -2.62 5.06
N ILE A 97 -15.15 -2.72 3.90
CA ILE A 97 -13.74 -3.14 3.80
C ILE A 97 -12.81 -2.17 4.54
N GLU A 98 -13.24 -0.92 4.71
CA GLU A 98 -12.57 0.12 5.47
C GLU A 98 -12.37 -0.26 6.95
N GLU A 99 -13.26 -1.03 7.55
CA GLU A 99 -13.10 -1.52 8.93
C GLU A 99 -11.82 -2.38 9.07
N ASP A 100 -11.63 -3.30 8.12
CA ASP A 100 -10.47 -4.19 8.07
C ASP A 100 -9.19 -3.44 7.65
N ILE A 101 -9.31 -2.48 6.72
CA ILE A 101 -8.20 -1.62 6.31
C ILE A 101 -7.69 -0.81 7.51
N VAL A 102 -8.58 -0.15 8.23
CA VAL A 102 -8.22 0.68 9.38
C VAL A 102 -7.62 -0.18 10.49
N ALA A 103 -8.22 -1.33 10.81
CA ALA A 103 -7.67 -2.23 11.82
C ALA A 103 -6.24 -2.68 11.51
N GLU A 104 -5.95 -3.06 10.26
CA GLU A 104 -4.60 -3.45 9.84
C GLU A 104 -3.63 -2.26 9.82
N LEU A 105 -4.07 -1.07 9.41
CA LEU A 105 -3.26 0.13 9.45
C LEU A 105 -2.90 0.56 10.88
N VAL A 106 -3.83 0.49 11.83
CA VAL A 106 -3.54 0.79 13.24
C VAL A 106 -2.45 -0.15 13.78
N LYS A 107 -2.54 -1.44 13.46
CA LYS A 107 -1.53 -2.43 13.86
C LYS A 107 -0.15 -2.11 13.27
N ARG A 108 -0.07 -1.80 11.98
CA ARG A 108 1.21 -1.46 11.31
C ARG A 108 1.77 -0.14 11.81
N HIS A 109 0.92 0.85 12.04
CA HIS A 109 1.33 2.13 12.59
C HIS A 109 1.87 2.00 14.01
N ALA A 110 1.25 1.18 14.86
CA ALA A 110 1.76 0.88 16.20
C ALA A 110 3.15 0.23 16.15
N ALA A 111 3.40 -0.67 15.18
CA ALA A 111 4.71 -1.28 14.96
C ALA A 111 5.75 -0.29 14.38
N TRP A 112 5.31 0.78 13.70
CA TRP A 112 6.19 1.83 13.17
C TRP A 112 6.68 2.80 14.25
N ILE A 113 5.86 3.06 15.27
CA ILE A 113 6.20 3.98 16.37
C ILE A 113 7.19 3.36 17.38
N GLN A 114 7.31 2.02 17.40
CA GLN A 114 8.20 1.28 18.31
C GLN A 114 9.65 1.28 17.85
#